data_AF-A0A3N0W952-F1
#
_entry.id   AF-A0A3N0W952-F1
#
_cell.length_a   1.000
_cell.length_b   1.000
_cell.length_c   1.000
_cell.angle_alpha   90.00
_cell.angle_beta   90.00
_cell.angle_gamma   90.00
#
_symmetry.space_group_name_H-M   'P 1'
#
loop_
_entity.id
_entity.type
_entity.pdbx_description
1 polymer ?
#
loop_
_entity_poly.entity_id
_entity_poly.type
_entity_poly.pdbx_seq_one_letter_code
_entity_poly.pdbx_strand_id
1 'polypeptide(L)'
;MGIFDFFKKKNNSQESVSTPVQEVEMPEEKVAEEVVETIPEIPSQPIEEPKVNSEYEKIRIYNDYIVYSIALQLRGEYTPLAAFEKENGQVEGFVYMVTEDAYALPPQQAVEKMEEKFEKELQEGKIKSYMILYHSQFDNDGNHNPAAQEGEFKAISLSYHFEGADKAKTGLPYIFENQNITYKGFAEFSHEENNEIMNHQLIDGKEYFTNTEGIAAPETTNEAGIIVRKSNVHNLINTWSGVFGHENFKTKDYASYLTNVLMQSSVPDQGEENKNKTEFEDVKFKTIFTEELSTIIPEVKTDYTLDFETRSVREWENALNLQAIIAGPARNTFGVWFFATDYAENRNRYLTQPHLNVNISGIVFILDVHTNTDLPDGTKMSEDFTTYVPSQDLPNYACFDFIATLVDFKETELLEEGSIKGYILKLKLITHEEREDFFTIDAFINKENMRLETLTKGMKVTGALQLQGKIAE
;
A
#
# COMPACT_ATOMS: atom_id res chain seq x y z
N MET A 1 16.71 22.37 8.10
CA MET A 1 15.40 22.40 8.78
C MET A 1 15.44 21.30 9.82
N GLY A 2 15.22 21.64 11.10
CA GLY A 2 15.31 20.66 12.19
C GLY A 2 14.08 19.74 12.22
N ILE A 3 14.17 18.62 12.94
CA ILE A 3 13.04 17.72 13.22
C ILE A 3 11.83 18.50 13.80
N PHE A 4 12.08 19.62 14.49
CA PHE A 4 11.07 20.53 15.03
C PHE A 4 10.36 21.43 14.00
N ASP A 5 10.92 21.66 12.81
CA ASP A 5 10.28 22.49 11.77
C ASP A 5 9.13 21.77 11.06
N PHE A 6 9.05 20.43 11.15
CA PHE A 6 7.98 19.63 10.58
C PHE A 6 6.64 19.75 11.33
N PHE A 7 6.64 20.20 12.60
CA PHE A 7 5.43 20.31 13.41
C PHE A 7 4.57 21.56 13.11
N LYS A 8 5.05 22.50 12.29
CA LYS A 8 4.32 23.74 11.99
C LYS A 8 3.24 23.62 10.90
N LYS A 9 3.19 22.53 10.13
CA LYS A 9 2.23 22.40 9.01
C LYS A 9 0.91 21.70 9.35
N LYS A 10 0.73 21.18 10.57
CA LYS A 10 -0.47 20.38 10.90
C LYS A 10 -1.51 21.05 11.81
N ASN A 11 -1.24 22.21 12.42
CA ASN A 11 -2.20 22.87 13.30
C ASN A 11 -2.54 24.28 12.80
N ASN A 12 -3.65 24.38 12.07
CA ASN A 12 -4.32 25.65 11.83
C ASN A 12 -5.80 25.51 12.21
N SER A 13 -6.08 25.56 13.53
CA SER A 13 -7.39 25.91 14.08
C SER A 13 -7.27 26.33 15.55
N GLN A 14 -7.31 27.66 15.75
CA GLN A 14 -7.80 28.44 16.90
C GLN A 14 -7.22 28.23 18.32
N GLU A 15 -6.59 29.33 18.78
CA GLU A 15 -6.37 29.88 20.14
C GLU A 15 -7.47 29.51 21.17
N SER A 16 -7.27 29.42 22.50
CA SER A 16 -6.28 29.97 23.45
C SER A 16 -6.47 29.24 24.81
N VAL A 17 -5.46 29.25 25.68
CA VAL A 17 -5.51 29.80 27.07
C VAL A 17 -4.16 29.56 27.77
N SER A 18 -3.61 30.68 28.23
CA SER A 18 -2.41 30.95 29.03
C SER A 18 -2.53 30.43 30.49
N THR A 19 -1.55 30.35 31.40
CA THR A 19 -0.31 31.08 31.80
C THR A 19 0.24 30.32 33.07
N PRO A 20 1.35 30.69 33.77
CA PRO A 20 2.51 31.51 33.43
C PRO A 20 3.89 30.89 33.78
N VAL A 21 4.93 31.43 33.13
CA VAL A 21 6.34 31.38 33.55
C VAL A 21 6.59 32.54 34.52
N GLN A 22 7.24 32.29 35.65
CA GLN A 22 7.80 33.34 36.51
C GLN A 22 9.04 33.93 35.82
N GLU A 23 8.95 35.19 35.43
CA GLU A 23 10.10 36.05 35.14
C GLU A 23 10.86 36.30 36.45
N VAL A 24 12.18 36.07 36.43
CA VAL A 24 13.09 36.63 37.43
C VAL A 24 13.84 37.77 36.75
N GLU A 25 13.49 38.99 37.15
CA GLU A 25 14.21 40.22 36.86
C GLU A 25 15.66 40.13 37.35
N MET A 26 16.61 40.56 36.51
CA MET A 26 17.96 40.92 36.95
C MET A 26 17.93 42.30 37.62
N PRO A 27 18.47 42.47 38.84
CA PRO A 27 18.75 43.79 39.38
C PRO A 27 20.09 44.31 38.86
N GLU A 28 20.09 45.54 38.33
CA GLU A 28 21.30 46.37 38.29
C GLU A 28 21.72 46.72 39.73
N GLU A 29 23.00 46.61 40.05
CA GLU A 29 23.53 47.32 41.21
C GLU A 29 24.91 47.94 40.96
N LYS A 30 25.03 49.14 41.53
CA LYS A 30 26.12 50.11 41.40
C LYS A 30 27.38 49.68 42.15
N VAL A 31 28.50 50.22 41.69
CA VAL A 31 29.84 50.17 42.27
C VAL A 31 29.88 50.63 43.74
N ALA A 32 30.53 49.83 44.60
CA ALA A 32 31.18 50.27 45.85
C ALA A 32 32.40 49.36 46.16
N GLU A 33 33.43 49.96 46.76
CA GLU A 33 34.82 49.48 46.91
C GLU A 33 35.07 48.42 48.01
N GLU A 34 36.19 47.70 47.83
CA GLU A 34 37.09 46.99 48.79
C GLU A 34 36.53 45.93 49.77
N VAL A 35 37.08 44.70 49.75
CA VAL A 35 38.24 44.25 50.54
C VAL A 35 38.61 42.82 50.09
N VAL A 36 39.91 42.56 49.95
CA VAL A 36 40.54 41.30 49.52
C VAL A 36 40.51 40.25 50.62
N GLU A 37 39.96 39.06 50.34
CA GLU A 37 40.33 37.81 51.02
C GLU A 37 40.65 36.72 50.00
N THR A 38 41.90 36.25 50.05
CA THR A 38 42.50 35.23 49.17
C THR A 38 41.98 33.83 49.49
N ILE A 39 41.42 33.14 48.49
CA ILE A 39 41.16 31.69 48.52
C ILE A 39 42.18 31.02 47.58
N PRO A 40 42.88 29.95 48.01
CA PRO A 40 43.98 29.36 47.24
C PRO A 40 43.49 28.61 45.98
N GLU A 41 44.21 28.78 44.87
CA GLU A 41 44.02 28.01 43.63
C GLU A 41 44.19 26.51 43.90
N ILE A 42 43.11 25.74 43.66
CA ILE A 42 43.18 24.29 43.50
C ILE A 42 43.60 24.04 42.05
N PRO A 43 44.68 23.29 41.77
CA PRO A 43 45.08 23.00 40.39
C PRO A 43 43.98 22.17 39.73
N SER A 44 43.43 22.67 38.62
CA SER A 44 42.52 21.93 37.76
C SER A 44 43.23 20.68 37.26
N GLN A 45 42.67 19.51 37.61
CA GLN A 45 43.10 18.25 37.00
C GLN A 45 42.82 18.33 35.49
N PRO A 46 43.71 17.78 34.66
CA PRO A 46 43.49 17.72 33.23
C PRO A 46 42.21 16.92 32.96
N ILE A 47 41.26 17.55 32.28
CA ILE A 47 40.05 16.91 31.76
C ILE A 47 40.53 15.85 30.76
N GLU A 48 40.40 14.57 31.11
CA GLU A 48 40.53 13.49 30.12
C GLU A 48 39.47 13.73 29.05
N GLU A 49 39.90 13.91 27.80
CA GLU A 49 38.98 13.96 26.65
C GLU A 49 38.11 12.69 26.67
N PRO A 50 36.78 12.81 26.57
CA PRO A 50 35.92 11.65 26.59
C PRO A 50 36.29 10.72 25.44
N LYS A 51 36.63 9.48 25.76
CA LYS A 51 37.00 8.45 24.80
C LYS A 51 35.79 8.12 23.92
N VAL A 52 35.76 8.67 22.71
CA VAL A 52 34.70 8.45 21.72
C VAL A 52 34.62 6.97 21.35
N ASN A 53 33.40 6.43 21.22
CA ASN A 53 33.16 5.05 20.84
C ASN A 53 33.63 4.83 19.38
N SER A 54 34.47 3.82 19.15
CA SER A 54 34.99 3.50 17.81
C SER A 54 33.91 3.03 16.83
N GLU A 55 32.82 2.44 17.33
CA GLU A 55 31.68 2.04 16.53
C GLU A 55 30.82 3.24 16.13
N TYR A 56 30.66 4.21 17.04
CA TYR A 56 30.01 5.49 16.75
C TYR A 56 30.70 6.23 15.59
N GLU A 57 32.02 6.35 15.63
CA GLU A 57 32.81 6.99 14.56
C GLU A 57 32.59 6.36 13.18
N LYS A 58 32.36 5.05 13.14
CA LYS A 58 32.06 4.32 11.91
C LYS A 58 30.62 4.53 11.44
N ILE A 59 29.65 4.52 12.36
CA ILE A 59 28.23 4.65 12.02
C ILE A 59 27.87 6.10 11.64
N ARG A 60 28.49 7.10 12.27
CA ARG A 60 28.13 8.51 12.08
C ARG A 60 28.30 9.03 10.65
N ILE A 61 29.14 8.39 9.83
CA ILE A 61 29.28 8.75 8.40
C ILE A 61 27.95 8.60 7.64
N TYR A 62 27.02 7.79 8.18
CA TYR A 62 25.71 7.55 7.61
C TYR A 62 24.55 8.30 8.30
N ASN A 63 24.84 9.33 9.10
CA ASN A 63 23.81 10.08 9.84
C ASN A 63 22.66 10.59 8.95
N ASP A 64 22.97 11.03 7.72
CA ASP A 64 21.97 11.39 6.71
C ASP A 64 20.90 10.30 6.56
N TYR A 65 21.31 9.04 6.45
CA TYR A 65 20.41 7.91 6.16
C TYR A 65 19.70 7.39 7.41
N ILE A 66 20.34 7.45 8.58
CA ILE A 66 19.71 7.12 9.86
C ILE A 66 18.56 8.09 10.13
N VAL A 67 18.82 9.40 10.02
CA VAL A 67 17.79 10.44 10.20
C VAL A 67 16.72 10.37 9.11
N TYR A 68 17.09 10.03 7.88
CA TYR A 68 16.11 9.80 6.82
C TYR A 68 15.15 8.66 7.15
N SER A 69 15.67 7.53 7.66
CA SER A 69 14.84 6.38 8.08
C SER A 69 13.86 6.75 9.21
N ILE A 70 14.30 7.57 10.18
CA ILE A 70 13.43 8.13 11.22
C ILE A 70 12.33 8.98 10.61
N ALA A 71 12.67 9.85 9.65
CA ALA A 71 11.71 10.73 8.98
C ALA A 71 10.66 9.95 8.16
N LEU A 72 11.04 8.82 7.53
CA LEU A 72 10.11 7.93 6.84
C LEU A 72 9.14 7.26 7.81
N GLN A 73 9.62 6.73 8.93
CA GLN A 73 8.77 6.11 9.95
C GLN A 73 7.72 7.09 10.49
N LEU A 74 8.11 8.35 10.72
CA LEU A 74 7.18 9.39 11.17
C LEU A 74 6.06 9.72 10.15
N ARG A 75 6.20 9.27 8.89
CA ARG A 75 5.17 9.35 7.84
C ARG A 75 4.40 8.04 7.65
N GLY A 76 4.73 7.00 8.41
CA GLY A 76 4.16 5.66 8.25
C GLY A 76 4.81 4.85 7.11
N GLU A 77 6.00 5.24 6.65
CA GLU A 77 6.76 4.52 5.63
C GLU A 77 7.86 3.68 6.29
N TYR A 78 7.88 2.37 6.00
CA TYR A 78 8.78 1.39 6.63
C TYR A 78 9.73 0.70 5.62
N THR A 79 9.91 1.32 4.45
CA THR A 79 10.70 0.77 3.34
C THR A 79 12.16 0.59 3.74
N PRO A 80 12.76 -0.61 3.57
CA PRO A 80 14.19 -0.81 3.77
C PRO A 80 15.01 0.08 2.83
N LEU A 81 16.09 0.65 3.35
CA LEU A 81 17.00 1.48 2.59
C LEU A 81 18.44 1.17 2.96
N ALA A 82 19.37 1.46 2.07
CA ALA A 82 20.78 1.24 2.30
C ALA A 82 21.59 2.49 2.00
N ALA A 83 22.82 2.52 2.50
CA ALA A 83 23.82 3.50 2.15
C ALA A 83 25.19 2.84 2.12
N PHE A 84 26.07 3.29 1.25
CA PHE A 84 27.42 2.74 1.10
C PHE A 84 28.44 3.85 0.90
N GLU A 85 29.68 3.61 1.34
CA GLU A 85 30.80 4.51 1.19
C GLU A 85 31.65 4.06 -0.02
N LYS A 86 31.82 4.95 -1.00
CA LYS A 86 32.71 4.72 -2.14
C LYS A 86 34.18 4.81 -1.74
N GLU A 87 35.08 4.33 -2.59
CA GLU A 87 36.53 4.45 -2.39
C GLU A 87 36.99 5.89 -2.10
N ASN A 88 36.35 6.89 -2.70
CA ASN A 88 36.66 8.31 -2.51
C ASN A 88 36.13 8.90 -1.19
N GLY A 89 35.46 8.11 -0.34
CA GLY A 89 34.85 8.54 0.92
C GLY A 89 33.46 9.18 0.79
N GLN A 90 32.91 9.24 -0.42
CA GLN A 90 31.55 9.73 -0.64
C GLN A 90 30.53 8.66 -0.24
N VAL A 91 29.54 9.05 0.56
CA VAL A 91 28.41 8.18 0.92
C VAL A 91 27.26 8.42 -0.06
N GLU A 92 26.68 7.32 -0.57
CA GLU A 92 25.50 7.35 -1.42
C GLU A 92 24.41 6.41 -0.89
N GLY A 93 23.16 6.81 -1.12
CA GLY A 93 21.98 6.08 -0.70
C GLY A 93 21.48 5.17 -1.80
N PHE A 94 20.92 4.05 -1.38
CA PHE A 94 20.30 3.06 -2.23
C PHE A 94 18.91 2.68 -1.74
N VAL A 95 17.97 2.58 -2.66
CA VAL A 95 16.62 2.08 -2.39
C VAL A 95 16.09 1.32 -3.60
N TYR A 96 15.30 0.28 -3.34
CA TYR A 96 14.51 -0.35 -4.39
C TYR A 96 13.30 0.52 -4.73
N MET A 97 13.15 0.87 -6.00
CA MET A 97 12.04 1.68 -6.49
C MET A 97 10.96 0.78 -7.06
N VAL A 98 9.71 0.96 -6.60
CA VAL A 98 8.56 0.31 -7.23
C VAL A 98 8.39 0.93 -8.62
N THR A 99 8.65 0.12 -9.66
CA THR A 99 8.48 0.54 -11.06
C THR A 99 7.16 0.06 -11.68
N GLU A 100 6.46 -0.83 -10.99
CA GLU A 100 5.14 -1.33 -11.37
C GLU A 100 4.23 -1.31 -10.12
N ASP A 101 3.13 -0.56 -10.17
CA ASP A 101 2.18 -0.36 -9.05
C ASP A 101 1.41 -1.62 -8.63
N ALA A 102 1.82 -2.79 -9.10
CA ALA A 102 1.23 -4.09 -8.78
C ALA A 102 2.17 -5.00 -7.97
N TYR A 103 3.43 -4.61 -7.75
CA TYR A 103 4.40 -5.45 -7.05
C TYR A 103 5.43 -4.65 -6.25
N ALA A 104 5.62 -5.03 -4.99
CA ALA A 104 6.69 -4.53 -4.13
C ALA A 104 7.48 -5.70 -3.54
N LEU A 105 8.77 -5.52 -3.22
CA LEU A 105 9.50 -6.55 -2.51
C LEU A 105 9.03 -6.60 -1.06
N PRO A 106 8.74 -7.80 -0.51
CA PRO A 106 8.62 -7.96 0.94
C PRO A 106 9.88 -7.41 1.64
N PRO A 107 9.76 -6.71 2.78
CA PRO A 107 10.89 -6.06 3.43
C PRO A 107 12.09 -6.99 3.69
N GLN A 108 11.83 -8.22 4.12
CA GLN A 108 12.87 -9.22 4.37
C GLN A 108 13.64 -9.56 3.08
N GLN A 109 12.94 -9.78 1.97
CA GLN A 109 13.56 -10.06 0.69
C GLN A 109 14.35 -8.85 0.16
N ALA A 110 13.86 -7.63 0.38
CA ALA A 110 14.59 -6.42 0.03
C ALA A 110 15.91 -6.32 0.81
N VAL A 111 15.90 -6.58 2.11
CA VAL A 111 17.10 -6.58 2.97
C VAL A 111 18.09 -7.67 2.52
N GLU A 112 17.63 -8.89 2.26
CA GLU A 112 18.49 -9.99 1.79
C GLU A 112 19.18 -9.65 0.48
N LYS A 113 18.45 -9.09 -0.50
CA LYS A 113 19.03 -8.67 -1.77
C LYS A 113 20.02 -7.51 -1.63
N MET A 114 19.73 -6.55 -0.75
CA MET A 114 20.69 -5.48 -0.42
C MET A 114 21.95 -6.05 0.22
N GLU A 115 21.82 -6.98 1.18
CA GLU A 115 22.95 -7.63 1.83
C GLU A 115 23.81 -8.38 0.80
N GLU A 116 23.21 -9.18 -0.10
CA GLU A 116 23.94 -9.90 -1.16
C GLU A 116 24.68 -8.93 -2.10
N LYS A 117 23.98 -7.88 -2.56
CA LYS A 117 24.55 -6.88 -3.48
C LYS A 117 25.76 -6.18 -2.86
N PHE A 118 25.61 -5.61 -1.67
CA PHE A 118 26.67 -4.81 -1.07
C PHE A 118 27.81 -5.64 -0.51
N GLU A 119 27.55 -6.86 -0.05
CA GLU A 119 28.62 -7.79 0.31
C GLU A 119 29.51 -8.11 -0.89
N LYS A 120 28.89 -8.36 -2.06
CA LYS A 120 29.64 -8.57 -3.30
C LYS A 120 30.44 -7.33 -3.71
N GLU A 121 29.83 -6.14 -3.65
CA GLU A 121 30.51 -4.88 -4.02
C GLU A 121 31.69 -4.57 -3.06
N LEU A 122 31.55 -4.89 -1.77
CA LEU A 122 32.61 -4.76 -0.77
C LEU A 122 33.77 -5.73 -1.05
N GLN A 123 33.47 -7.01 -1.32
CA GLN A 123 34.48 -8.02 -1.66
C GLN A 123 35.23 -7.72 -2.97
N GLU A 124 34.56 -7.07 -3.92
CA GLU A 124 35.16 -6.59 -5.17
C GLU A 124 35.96 -5.28 -4.99
N GLY A 125 35.96 -4.68 -3.79
CA GLY A 125 36.66 -3.44 -3.47
C GLY A 125 35.99 -2.17 -4.03
N LYS A 126 34.76 -2.26 -4.54
CA LYS A 126 34.04 -1.12 -5.14
C LYS A 126 33.56 -0.10 -4.11
N ILE A 127 33.34 -0.57 -2.90
CA ILE A 127 32.90 0.21 -1.74
C ILE A 127 33.79 -0.13 -0.54
N LYS A 128 33.90 0.79 0.42
CA LYS A 128 34.64 0.59 1.67
C LYS A 128 33.76 0.04 2.79
N SER A 129 32.47 0.35 2.73
CA SER A 129 31.53 0.01 3.78
C SER A 129 30.10 0.18 3.28
N TYR A 130 29.17 -0.51 3.94
CA TYR A 130 27.74 -0.31 3.73
C TYR A 130 26.95 -0.47 5.03
N MET A 131 25.74 0.08 5.02
CA MET A 131 24.73 -0.05 6.06
C MET A 131 23.35 -0.21 5.44
N ILE A 132 22.53 -1.09 6.01
CA ILE A 132 21.14 -1.34 5.62
C ILE A 132 20.25 -1.06 6.84
N LEU A 133 19.28 -0.18 6.65
CA LEU A 133 18.29 0.27 7.63
C LEU A 133 16.95 -0.37 7.32
N TYR A 134 16.34 -1.03 8.31
CA TYR A 134 15.04 -1.67 8.16
C TYR A 134 14.33 -1.83 9.51
N HIS A 135 13.02 -1.91 9.48
CA HIS A 135 12.21 -2.17 10.68
C HIS A 135 12.12 -3.68 10.94
N SER A 136 12.43 -4.12 12.16
CA SER A 136 12.29 -5.54 12.53
C SER A 136 11.96 -5.77 14.01
N GLN A 137 11.50 -6.98 14.34
CA GLN A 137 11.20 -7.41 15.72
C GLN A 137 12.44 -7.83 16.52
N PHE A 138 13.63 -7.41 16.12
CA PHE A 138 14.92 -8.00 16.49
C PHE A 138 15.11 -8.30 17.99
N ASP A 139 15.47 -9.56 18.31
CA ASP A 139 15.66 -10.08 19.69
C ASP A 139 17.04 -10.71 19.97
N ASN A 140 18.10 -10.49 19.17
CA ASN A 140 19.42 -11.12 19.45
C ASN A 140 20.30 -10.31 20.43
N ASP A 141 19.76 -10.16 21.65
CA ASP A 141 20.38 -10.10 22.99
C ASP A 141 21.64 -9.26 23.30
N GLY A 142 21.71 -8.06 22.75
CA GLY A 142 22.13 -6.87 23.52
C GLY A 142 21.00 -6.17 24.30
N ASN A 143 19.74 -6.54 23.99
CA ASN A 143 18.43 -6.20 24.59
C ASN A 143 17.83 -4.80 24.30
N HIS A 144 17.25 -4.65 23.10
CA HIS A 144 16.43 -3.53 22.62
C HIS A 144 14.92 -3.82 22.70
N ASN A 145 14.23 -3.35 23.73
CA ASN A 145 12.76 -3.33 23.72
C ASN A 145 12.36 -1.96 24.24
N PRO A 146 11.50 -1.14 23.58
CA PRO A 146 10.07 -1.49 23.59
C PRO A 146 9.16 -0.79 22.52
N ALA A 147 8.37 -1.55 21.76
CA ALA A 147 7.15 -1.03 21.14
C ALA A 147 5.92 -1.35 22.02
N ALA A 148 4.80 -0.64 21.85
CA ALA A 148 3.57 -0.92 22.62
C ALA A 148 2.28 -0.32 22.03
N GLN A 149 2.11 0.11 20.77
CA GLN A 149 2.10 -0.60 19.48
C GLN A 149 1.96 0.52 18.41
N GLU A 150 2.54 0.47 17.22
CA GLU A 150 1.76 0.06 16.04
C GLU A 150 2.67 -0.77 15.10
N GLY A 151 2.25 -2.01 14.81
CA GLY A 151 2.97 -3.01 14.00
C GLY A 151 4.21 -3.66 14.63
N GLU A 152 4.68 -3.13 15.78
CA GLU A 152 5.72 -3.58 16.73
C GLU A 152 6.98 -4.24 16.15
N PHE A 153 7.41 -3.76 14.99
CA PHE A 153 8.84 -3.74 14.69
C PHE A 153 9.52 -2.90 15.79
N LYS A 154 10.40 -3.48 16.60
CA LYS A 154 10.84 -2.97 17.93
C LYS A 154 11.94 -1.91 17.86
N ALA A 155 12.55 -1.75 16.69
CA ALA A 155 13.64 -0.84 16.43
C ALA A 155 13.79 -0.59 14.92
N ILE A 156 14.49 0.49 14.57
CA ILE A 156 15.17 0.58 13.27
C ILE A 156 16.47 -0.20 13.42
N SER A 157 16.56 -1.35 12.75
CA SER A 157 17.75 -2.19 12.73
C SER A 157 18.74 -1.69 11.70
N LEU A 158 20.02 -1.70 12.06
CA LEU A 158 21.14 -1.35 11.21
C LEU A 158 22.01 -2.59 11.04
N SER A 159 22.04 -3.15 9.84
CA SER A 159 23.03 -4.18 9.47
C SER A 159 24.14 -3.53 8.67
N TYR A 160 25.39 -3.70 9.07
CA TYR A 160 26.50 -2.99 8.47
C TYR A 160 27.77 -3.86 8.37
N HIS A 161 28.65 -3.49 7.45
CA HIS A 161 29.94 -4.15 7.24
C HIS A 161 30.95 -3.12 6.73
N PHE A 162 32.12 -3.07 7.38
CA PHE A 162 33.24 -2.22 7.01
C PHE A 162 34.39 -3.09 6.53
N GLU A 163 35.14 -2.64 5.52
CA GLU A 163 36.32 -3.33 5.01
C GLU A 163 37.27 -3.72 6.17
N GLY A 164 37.61 -5.01 6.24
CA GLY A 164 38.51 -5.55 7.27
C GLY A 164 37.92 -5.72 8.66
N ALA A 165 36.60 -5.57 8.83
CA ALA A 165 35.88 -5.87 10.08
C ALA A 165 34.84 -6.97 9.85
N ASP A 166 34.38 -7.62 10.92
CA ASP A 166 33.26 -8.57 10.82
C ASP A 166 31.94 -7.83 10.58
N LYS A 167 31.03 -8.47 9.84
CA LYS A 167 29.64 -8.01 9.68
C LYS A 167 28.98 -7.94 11.06
N ALA A 168 28.31 -6.83 11.35
CA ALA A 168 27.68 -6.57 12.62
C ALA A 168 26.28 -5.96 12.45
N LYS A 169 25.52 -5.93 13.55
CA LYS A 169 24.16 -5.37 13.61
C LYS A 169 23.98 -4.59 14.92
N THR A 170 23.27 -3.47 14.86
CA THR A 170 22.81 -2.70 16.02
C THR A 170 21.36 -2.24 15.78
N GLY A 171 20.72 -1.62 16.77
CA GLY A 171 19.34 -1.17 16.69
C GLY A 171 19.09 0.16 17.38
N LEU A 172 18.21 0.97 16.78
CA LEU A 172 17.65 2.17 17.37
C LEU A 172 16.22 1.89 17.86
N PRO A 173 16.00 1.69 19.18
CA PRO A 173 14.67 1.38 19.72
C PRO A 173 13.76 2.60 19.71
N TYR A 174 12.46 2.38 19.59
CA TYR A 174 11.43 3.42 19.69
C TYR A 174 10.16 2.93 20.39
N ILE A 175 9.44 3.85 21.03
CA ILE A 175 8.17 3.60 21.75
C ILE A 175 7.03 4.37 21.11
N PHE A 176 5.85 3.75 21.04
CA PHE A 176 4.59 4.42 20.74
C PHE A 176 3.86 4.81 22.03
N GLU A 177 3.61 6.11 22.23
CA GLU A 177 2.84 6.65 23.35
C GLU A 177 1.89 7.76 22.86
N ASN A 178 0.58 7.61 23.10
CA ASN A 178 -0.44 8.62 22.75
C ASN A 178 -0.35 9.14 21.30
N GLN A 179 -0.18 8.22 20.32
CA GLN A 179 0.02 8.52 18.89
C GLN A 179 1.34 9.24 18.53
N ASN A 180 2.29 9.34 19.47
CA ASN A 180 3.64 9.86 19.22
C ASN A 180 4.69 8.74 19.28
N ILE A 181 5.79 8.92 18.55
CA ILE A 181 6.93 8.00 18.52
C ILE A 181 8.12 8.64 19.24
N THR A 182 8.73 7.93 20.19
CA THR A 182 9.93 8.37 20.93
C THR A 182 11.09 7.41 20.73
N TYR A 183 12.23 7.91 20.23
CA TYR A 183 13.45 7.12 20.02
C TYR A 183 14.34 7.08 21.27
N LYS A 184 14.95 5.93 21.56
CA LYS A 184 15.79 5.72 22.76
C LYS A 184 17.29 5.90 22.54
N GLY A 185 17.73 6.04 21.29
CA GLY A 185 19.15 6.03 20.95
C GLY A 185 19.73 4.61 20.90
N PHE A 186 20.93 4.49 20.35
CA PHE A 186 21.72 3.26 20.36
C PHE A 186 22.25 3.00 21.77
N ALA A 187 22.13 1.77 22.23
CA ALA A 187 22.44 1.40 23.62
C ALA A 187 23.96 1.49 23.90
N GLU A 188 24.77 1.32 22.86
CA GLU A 188 26.23 1.31 22.91
C GLU A 188 26.83 2.73 22.89
N PHE A 189 26.02 3.74 22.61
CA PHE A 189 26.47 5.13 22.45
C PHE A 189 26.13 5.97 23.67
N SER A 190 27.00 6.94 23.96
CA SER A 190 26.76 7.95 25.00
C SER A 190 25.57 8.84 24.66
N HIS A 191 25.15 9.66 25.62
CA HIS A 191 24.06 10.61 25.40
C HIS A 191 24.44 11.66 24.36
N GLU A 192 25.68 12.14 24.41
CA GLU A 192 26.24 13.13 23.49
C GLU A 192 26.32 12.58 22.06
N GLU A 193 26.81 11.35 21.90
CA GLU A 193 26.89 10.66 20.60
C GLU A 193 25.49 10.45 19.99
N ASN A 194 24.53 9.97 20.78
CA ASN A 194 23.15 9.86 20.33
C ASN A 194 22.54 11.21 19.97
N ASN A 195 22.80 12.26 20.75
CA ASN A 195 22.31 13.61 20.45
C ASN A 195 22.89 14.15 19.14
N GLU A 196 24.14 13.85 18.80
CA GLU A 196 24.73 14.26 17.53
C GLU A 196 23.99 13.62 16.34
N ILE A 197 23.70 12.32 16.40
CA ILE A 197 22.92 11.62 15.37
C ILE A 197 21.50 12.20 15.29
N MET A 198 20.81 12.29 16.42
CA MET A 198 19.40 12.70 16.46
C MET A 198 19.19 14.17 16.06
N ASN A 199 20.18 15.03 16.27
CA ASN A 199 20.10 16.44 15.87
C ASN A 199 20.69 16.72 14.48
N HIS A 200 21.20 15.69 13.80
CA HIS A 200 21.73 15.83 12.45
C HIS A 200 20.65 16.33 11.48
N GLN A 201 20.96 17.40 10.74
CA GLN A 201 19.98 18.03 9.86
C GLN A 201 20.17 17.58 8.43
N LEU A 202 19.10 17.02 7.86
CA LEU A 202 19.02 16.80 6.43
C LEU A 202 19.06 18.16 5.70
N ILE A 203 19.93 18.22 4.69
CA ILE A 203 19.99 19.29 3.69
C ILE A 203 18.70 19.26 2.86
N ASP A 204 18.00 20.39 2.83
CA ASP A 204 16.78 20.56 2.05
C ASP A 204 17.07 20.51 0.55
N GLY A 205 16.18 19.87 -0.21
CA GLY A 205 16.33 19.67 -1.66
C GLY A 205 17.45 18.73 -2.11
N LYS A 206 18.23 18.13 -1.19
CA LYS A 206 19.25 17.11 -1.54
C LYS A 206 18.57 15.80 -1.95
N GLU A 207 19.01 15.24 -3.07
CA GLU A 207 18.66 13.88 -3.48
C GLU A 207 19.55 12.87 -2.73
N TYR A 208 18.99 12.18 -1.74
CA TYR A 208 19.74 11.23 -0.91
C TYR A 208 19.91 9.86 -1.58
N PHE A 209 19.05 9.52 -2.54
CA PHE A 209 18.99 8.22 -3.20
C PHE A 209 19.22 8.37 -4.70
N THR A 210 20.47 8.66 -5.07
CA THR A 210 20.89 8.76 -6.48
C THR A 210 21.12 7.39 -7.11
N ASN A 211 21.25 6.33 -6.31
CA ASN A 211 21.35 4.96 -6.76
C ASN A 211 20.05 4.22 -6.48
N THR A 212 19.32 3.84 -7.53
CA THR A 212 18.04 3.14 -7.40
C THR A 212 17.97 1.96 -8.35
N GLU A 213 17.31 0.90 -7.93
CA GLU A 213 17.03 -0.26 -8.76
C GLU A 213 15.53 -0.52 -8.80
N GLY A 214 14.98 -0.68 -10.01
CA GLY A 214 13.56 -0.94 -10.21
C GLY A 214 13.17 -2.35 -9.80
N ILE A 215 12.03 -2.47 -9.12
CA ILE A 215 11.41 -3.76 -8.80
C ILE A 215 10.55 -4.22 -9.97
N ALA A 216 10.93 -5.34 -10.57
CA ALA A 216 10.09 -6.04 -11.54
C ALA A 216 9.31 -7.17 -10.85
N ALA A 217 8.02 -7.30 -11.19
CA ALA A 217 7.22 -8.44 -10.77
C ALA A 217 7.79 -9.74 -11.37
N PRO A 218 7.83 -10.86 -10.61
CA PRO A 218 8.13 -12.17 -11.17
C PRO A 218 7.17 -12.50 -12.32
N GLU A 219 7.74 -12.88 -13.46
CA GLU A 219 7.00 -13.19 -14.69
C GLU A 219 7.55 -14.46 -15.34
N THR A 220 6.65 -15.29 -15.85
CA THR A 220 6.97 -16.47 -16.65
C THR A 220 6.00 -16.58 -17.82
N THR A 221 6.40 -17.23 -18.91
CA THR A 221 5.47 -17.65 -19.97
C THR A 221 5.36 -19.17 -19.91
N ASN A 222 4.13 -19.69 -19.82
CA ASN A 222 3.91 -21.13 -19.72
C ASN A 222 3.83 -21.82 -21.10
N GLU A 223 3.63 -23.14 -21.11
CA GLU A 223 3.57 -23.94 -22.34
C GLU A 223 2.39 -23.56 -23.26
N ALA A 224 1.33 -22.98 -22.72
CA ALA A 224 0.18 -22.48 -23.47
C ALA A 224 0.42 -21.08 -24.07
N GLY A 225 1.61 -20.49 -23.86
CA GLY A 225 1.94 -19.14 -24.33
C GLY A 225 1.32 -18.02 -23.49
N ILE A 226 0.81 -18.34 -22.29
CA ILE A 226 0.18 -17.39 -21.38
C ILE A 226 1.25 -16.79 -20.47
N ILE A 227 1.25 -15.46 -20.37
CA ILE A 227 2.15 -14.72 -19.47
C ILE A 227 1.56 -14.76 -18.05
N VAL A 228 2.27 -15.38 -17.13
CA VAL A 228 1.89 -15.45 -15.71
C VAL A 228 2.78 -14.48 -14.93
N ARG A 229 2.19 -13.42 -14.40
CA ARG A 229 2.86 -12.38 -13.60
C ARG A 229 2.36 -12.40 -12.16
N LYS A 230 3.22 -12.09 -11.20
CA LYS A 230 2.82 -11.96 -9.79
C LYS A 230 2.42 -10.53 -9.44
N SER A 231 1.50 -10.40 -8.49
CA SER A 231 1.19 -9.16 -7.79
C SER A 231 1.02 -9.43 -6.30
N ASN A 232 1.43 -8.52 -5.44
CA ASN A 232 1.31 -8.71 -3.99
C ASN A 232 0.74 -7.49 -3.24
N VAL A 233 0.31 -6.47 -3.99
CA VAL A 233 -0.30 -5.25 -3.44
C VAL A 233 -1.82 -5.23 -3.59
N HIS A 234 -2.37 -6.10 -4.46
CA HIS A 234 -3.79 -6.13 -4.76
C HIS A 234 -4.63 -6.67 -3.60
N ASN A 235 -5.84 -6.12 -3.48
CA ASN A 235 -6.85 -6.47 -2.50
C ASN A 235 -8.25 -6.09 -3.03
N LEU A 236 -9.30 -6.43 -2.29
CA LEU A 236 -10.70 -6.22 -2.68
C LEU A 236 -11.38 -5.06 -1.93
N ILE A 237 -10.62 -4.15 -1.31
CA ILE A 237 -11.19 -3.05 -0.50
C ILE A 237 -12.13 -2.20 -1.35
N ASN A 238 -11.71 -1.80 -2.55
CA ASN A 238 -12.54 -0.99 -3.45
C ASN A 238 -13.79 -1.75 -3.91
N THR A 239 -13.64 -3.04 -4.21
CA THR A 239 -14.74 -3.94 -4.59
C THR A 239 -15.80 -4.02 -3.49
N TRP A 240 -15.38 -4.27 -2.24
CA TRP A 240 -16.27 -4.32 -1.09
C TRP A 240 -16.89 -2.97 -0.77
N SER A 241 -16.16 -1.87 -0.97
CA SER A 241 -16.69 -0.52 -0.87
C SER A 241 -17.77 -0.25 -1.93
N GLY A 242 -17.62 -0.80 -3.15
CA GLY A 242 -18.64 -0.80 -4.19
C GLY A 242 -19.90 -1.57 -3.79
N VAL A 243 -19.75 -2.72 -3.13
CA VAL A 243 -20.87 -3.56 -2.65
C VAL A 243 -21.62 -2.90 -1.49
N PHE A 244 -20.90 -2.45 -0.46
CA PHE A 244 -21.49 -1.96 0.78
C PHE A 244 -21.85 -0.47 0.78
N GLY A 245 -21.40 0.29 -0.23
CA GLY A 245 -21.50 1.75 -0.27
C GLY A 245 -20.28 2.40 0.37
N HIS A 246 -19.75 3.45 -0.23
CA HIS A 246 -18.46 4.03 0.17
C HIS A 246 -18.44 4.59 1.60
N GLU A 247 -19.46 5.34 2.00
CA GLU A 247 -19.56 5.93 3.33
C GLU A 247 -19.97 4.88 4.36
N ASN A 248 -20.88 3.98 4.01
CA ASN A 248 -21.20 2.83 4.84
C ASN A 248 -19.96 1.97 5.12
N PHE A 249 -19.15 1.67 4.11
CA PHE A 249 -17.93 0.86 4.25
C PHE A 249 -16.89 1.51 5.16
N LYS A 250 -16.79 2.85 5.16
CA LYS A 250 -15.89 3.60 6.05
C LYS A 250 -16.39 3.69 7.49
N THR A 251 -17.71 3.76 7.69
CA THR A 251 -18.31 4.08 9.00
C THR A 251 -18.78 2.86 9.78
N LYS A 252 -19.00 1.71 9.12
CA LYS A 252 -19.45 0.47 9.73
C LYS A 252 -18.37 -0.60 9.67
N ASP A 253 -18.39 -1.51 10.63
CA ASP A 253 -17.42 -2.60 10.73
C ASP A 253 -17.80 -3.81 9.84
N TYR A 254 -17.78 -3.60 8.52
CA TYR A 254 -18.00 -4.69 7.57
C TYR A 254 -16.85 -5.69 7.51
N ALA A 255 -15.65 -5.31 7.96
CA ALA A 255 -14.52 -6.23 8.05
C ALA A 255 -14.82 -7.36 9.06
N SER A 256 -15.30 -7.02 10.26
CA SER A 256 -15.76 -8.02 11.23
C SER A 256 -16.96 -8.82 10.72
N TYR A 257 -17.90 -8.18 10.02
CA TYR A 257 -19.03 -8.88 9.40
C TYR A 257 -18.56 -9.96 8.41
N LEU A 258 -17.72 -9.60 7.44
CA LEU A 258 -17.19 -10.55 6.45
C LEU A 258 -16.39 -11.67 7.11
N THR A 259 -15.62 -11.36 8.14
CA THR A 259 -14.87 -12.36 8.93
C THR A 259 -15.82 -13.34 9.63
N ASN A 260 -16.92 -12.85 10.20
CA ASN A 260 -17.94 -13.71 10.81
C ASN A 260 -18.64 -14.61 9.78
N VAL A 261 -18.98 -14.06 8.60
CA VAL A 261 -19.56 -14.85 7.49
C VAL A 261 -18.59 -15.95 7.05
N LEU A 262 -17.29 -15.62 6.94
CA LEU A 262 -16.24 -16.59 6.62
C LEU A 262 -16.15 -17.69 7.69
N MET A 263 -16.07 -17.34 8.96
CA MET A 263 -16.01 -18.32 10.06
C MET A 263 -17.22 -19.24 10.05
N GLN A 264 -18.43 -18.71 9.85
CA GLN A 264 -19.67 -19.50 9.79
C GLN A 264 -19.71 -20.45 8.59
N SER A 265 -19.18 -20.01 7.44
CA SER A 265 -19.17 -20.79 6.21
C SER A 265 -18.14 -21.93 6.20
N SER A 266 -17.18 -21.93 7.13
CA SER A 266 -16.15 -22.98 7.25
C SER A 266 -16.64 -24.28 7.91
N VAL A 267 -17.86 -24.30 8.45
CA VAL A 267 -18.43 -25.45 9.17
C VAL A 267 -19.18 -26.37 8.18
N PRO A 268 -18.76 -27.65 8.00
CA PRO A 268 -19.26 -28.54 6.93
C PRO A 268 -20.75 -28.94 6.99
N ASP A 269 -21.45 -28.62 8.07
CA ASP A 269 -22.76 -29.20 8.37
C ASP A 269 -23.71 -28.12 8.92
N GLN A 270 -24.21 -27.21 8.08
CA GLN A 270 -25.18 -26.18 8.49
C GLN A 270 -26.24 -25.93 7.39
N GLY A 271 -27.51 -25.88 7.81
CA GLY A 271 -28.71 -25.83 6.95
C GLY A 271 -28.90 -24.53 6.15
N GLU A 272 -30.15 -24.26 5.73
CA GLU A 272 -30.53 -23.12 4.88
C GLU A 272 -30.04 -21.74 5.41
N GLU A 273 -29.78 -21.59 6.71
CA GLU A 273 -29.36 -20.31 7.32
C GLU A 273 -28.03 -19.74 6.80
N ASN A 274 -27.01 -20.55 6.50
CA ASN A 274 -25.75 -20.02 5.96
C ASN A 274 -25.85 -19.68 4.48
N LYS A 275 -26.66 -20.42 3.70
CA LYS A 275 -26.95 -20.06 2.30
C LYS A 275 -27.54 -18.66 2.21
N ASN A 276 -28.41 -18.28 3.14
CA ASN A 276 -29.04 -16.96 3.18
C ASN A 276 -28.06 -15.79 3.43
N LYS A 277 -26.82 -16.05 3.88
CA LYS A 277 -25.81 -15.00 4.14
C LYS A 277 -24.78 -14.82 3.03
N THR A 278 -24.67 -15.79 2.14
CA THR A 278 -23.68 -15.79 1.04
C THR A 278 -24.32 -15.90 -0.33
N GLU A 279 -25.60 -16.27 -0.43
CA GLU A 279 -26.30 -16.47 -1.70
C GLU A 279 -27.52 -15.52 -1.74
N PHE A 280 -27.37 -14.37 -2.37
CA PHE A 280 -28.46 -13.41 -2.63
C PHE A 280 -29.04 -13.66 -4.03
N GLU A 281 -30.14 -12.98 -4.38
CA GLU A 281 -30.79 -13.18 -5.69
C GLU A 281 -29.80 -13.02 -6.85
N ASP A 282 -29.11 -11.88 -6.88
CA ASP A 282 -28.25 -11.47 -8.00
C ASP A 282 -26.76 -11.40 -7.68
N VAL A 283 -26.40 -11.53 -6.41
CA VAL A 283 -25.01 -11.46 -5.95
C VAL A 283 -24.73 -12.66 -5.06
N LYS A 284 -23.54 -13.22 -5.17
CA LYS A 284 -23.04 -14.30 -4.33
C LYS A 284 -21.77 -13.86 -3.65
N PHE A 285 -21.65 -14.12 -2.35
CA PHE A 285 -20.38 -13.99 -1.63
C PHE A 285 -19.71 -15.36 -1.57
N LYS A 286 -18.77 -15.56 -2.48
CA LYS A 286 -18.05 -16.82 -2.64
C LYS A 286 -16.90 -16.89 -1.65
N THR A 287 -16.84 -17.97 -0.89
CA THR A 287 -15.81 -18.20 0.12
C THR A 287 -14.75 -19.15 -0.41
N ILE A 288 -13.49 -18.89 -0.06
CA ILE A 288 -12.33 -19.72 -0.37
C ILE A 288 -11.65 -20.03 0.96
N PHE A 289 -11.50 -21.32 1.26
CA PHE A 289 -10.89 -21.81 2.49
C PHE A 289 -9.69 -22.71 2.17
N THR A 290 -8.56 -22.39 2.79
CA THR A 290 -7.35 -23.22 2.83
C THR A 290 -6.80 -23.21 4.26
N GLU A 291 -5.81 -24.05 4.55
CA GLU A 291 -5.16 -24.08 5.86
C GLU A 291 -4.48 -22.74 6.23
N GLU A 292 -4.00 -22.01 5.23
CA GLU A 292 -3.19 -20.78 5.39
C GLU A 292 -3.97 -19.50 5.11
N LEU A 293 -5.06 -19.56 4.34
CA LEU A 293 -5.86 -18.41 3.92
C LEU A 293 -7.36 -18.73 3.91
N SER A 294 -8.15 -17.82 4.48
CA SER A 294 -9.61 -17.77 4.31
C SER A 294 -10.00 -16.42 3.73
N THR A 295 -10.77 -16.41 2.65
CA THR A 295 -11.15 -15.17 1.96
C THR A 295 -12.52 -15.27 1.30
N ILE A 296 -13.17 -14.13 1.13
CA ILE A 296 -14.52 -14.00 0.59
C ILE A 296 -14.50 -12.99 -0.55
N ILE A 297 -15.23 -13.30 -1.61
CA ILE A 297 -15.27 -12.56 -2.87
C ILE A 297 -16.73 -12.29 -3.24
N PRO A 298 -17.11 -11.06 -3.60
CA PRO A 298 -18.41 -10.81 -4.19
C PRO A 298 -18.41 -11.20 -5.66
N GLU A 299 -19.46 -11.86 -6.12
CA GLU A 299 -19.69 -12.27 -7.51
C GLU A 299 -21.09 -11.81 -7.93
N VAL A 300 -21.17 -10.99 -8.97
CA VAL A 300 -22.45 -10.65 -9.61
C VAL A 300 -22.82 -11.75 -10.59
N LYS A 301 -24.02 -12.32 -10.43
CA LYS A 301 -24.54 -13.38 -11.28
C LYS A 301 -24.93 -12.82 -12.64
N THR A 302 -24.53 -13.52 -13.69
CA THR A 302 -24.85 -13.11 -15.06
C THR A 302 -24.75 -14.31 -16.01
N ASP A 303 -25.54 -14.24 -17.08
CA ASP A 303 -25.53 -15.20 -18.17
C ASP A 303 -24.83 -14.63 -19.43
N TYR A 304 -24.33 -13.39 -19.40
CA TYR A 304 -23.61 -12.79 -20.54
C TYR A 304 -22.28 -13.51 -20.77
N THR A 305 -22.27 -14.33 -21.81
CA THR A 305 -21.10 -15.11 -22.21
C THR A 305 -20.28 -14.39 -23.28
N LEU A 306 -18.97 -14.48 -23.15
CA LEU A 306 -17.98 -13.84 -24.01
C LEU A 306 -16.92 -14.84 -24.45
N ASP A 307 -16.72 -14.96 -25.77
CA ASP A 307 -15.57 -15.68 -26.33
C ASP A 307 -14.29 -14.88 -26.02
N PHE A 308 -13.35 -15.49 -25.31
CA PHE A 308 -12.17 -14.84 -24.75
C PHE A 308 -10.90 -15.67 -24.97
N GLU A 309 -9.79 -15.00 -25.25
CA GLU A 309 -8.47 -15.63 -25.33
C GLU A 309 -7.57 -15.11 -24.21
N THR A 310 -7.24 -15.95 -23.25
CA THR A 310 -6.29 -15.64 -22.18
C THR A 310 -4.90 -15.37 -22.75
N ARG A 311 -4.38 -14.17 -22.50
CA ARG A 311 -3.01 -13.76 -22.86
C ARG A 311 -2.13 -13.57 -21.65
N SER A 312 -2.67 -13.02 -20.57
CA SER A 312 -1.95 -12.95 -19.30
C SER A 312 -2.85 -13.20 -18.10
N VAL A 313 -2.20 -13.72 -17.07
CA VAL A 313 -2.78 -14.01 -15.76
C VAL A 313 -1.90 -13.34 -14.73
N ARG A 314 -2.49 -12.45 -13.95
CA ARG A 314 -1.81 -11.76 -12.85
C ARG A 314 -2.26 -12.37 -11.52
N GLU A 315 -1.45 -13.28 -10.99
CA GLU A 315 -1.74 -14.02 -9.76
C GLU A 315 -1.38 -13.21 -8.52
N TRP A 316 -2.26 -13.23 -7.53
CA TRP A 316 -2.07 -12.52 -6.26
C TRP A 316 -1.28 -13.39 -5.28
N GLU A 317 0.01 -13.11 -5.14
CA GLU A 317 0.95 -13.83 -4.28
C GLU A 317 0.53 -13.71 -2.80
N ASN A 318 0.07 -12.53 -2.39
CA ASN A 318 -0.48 -12.27 -1.06
C ASN A 318 -1.80 -13.00 -0.77
N ALA A 319 -2.40 -13.65 -1.78
CA ALA A 319 -3.58 -14.50 -1.65
C ALA A 319 -3.28 -15.96 -2.06
N LEU A 320 -2.05 -16.43 -1.83
CA LEU A 320 -1.57 -17.78 -2.15
C LEU A 320 -1.78 -18.18 -3.62
N ASN A 321 -1.82 -17.21 -4.53
CA ASN A 321 -2.15 -17.39 -5.95
C ASN A 321 -3.54 -17.99 -6.20
N LEU A 322 -4.49 -17.82 -5.26
CA LEU A 322 -5.88 -18.28 -5.40
C LEU A 322 -6.80 -17.23 -6.02
N GLN A 323 -6.31 -16.00 -6.18
CA GLN A 323 -7.00 -14.89 -6.83
C GLN A 323 -6.13 -14.38 -7.97
N ALA A 324 -6.78 -13.97 -9.06
CA ALA A 324 -6.07 -13.43 -10.21
C ALA A 324 -6.93 -12.48 -11.03
N ILE A 325 -6.24 -11.62 -11.77
CA ILE A 325 -6.81 -10.85 -12.87
C ILE A 325 -6.41 -11.52 -14.17
N ILE A 326 -7.39 -11.75 -15.03
CA ILE A 326 -7.23 -12.41 -16.32
C ILE A 326 -7.37 -11.36 -17.42
N ALA A 327 -6.47 -11.42 -18.40
CA ALA A 327 -6.32 -10.42 -19.44
C ALA A 327 -6.23 -11.05 -20.82
N GLY A 328 -6.87 -10.43 -21.80
CA GLY A 328 -6.79 -10.90 -23.18
C GLY A 328 -7.82 -10.27 -24.11
N PRO A 329 -7.75 -10.56 -25.42
CA PRO A 329 -8.76 -10.12 -26.35
C PRO A 329 -10.06 -10.92 -26.17
N ALA A 330 -11.17 -10.21 -26.25
CA ALA A 330 -12.50 -10.78 -26.39
C ALA A 330 -12.96 -10.64 -27.85
N ARG A 331 -13.56 -11.71 -28.38
CA ARG A 331 -14.07 -11.78 -29.76
C ARG A 331 -13.06 -11.31 -30.82
N ASN A 332 -11.76 -11.42 -30.53
CA ASN A 332 -10.65 -10.92 -31.34
C ASN A 332 -10.75 -9.44 -31.75
N THR A 333 -11.44 -8.61 -30.96
CA THR A 333 -11.78 -7.22 -31.34
C THR A 333 -11.43 -6.18 -30.28
N PHE A 334 -11.55 -6.49 -28.99
CA PHE A 334 -11.27 -5.56 -27.90
C PHE A 334 -10.57 -6.25 -26.72
N GLY A 335 -9.78 -5.51 -25.95
CA GLY A 335 -9.08 -6.04 -24.78
C GLY A 335 -9.96 -6.02 -23.54
N VAL A 336 -10.00 -7.13 -22.80
CA VAL A 336 -10.74 -7.24 -21.54
C VAL A 336 -9.79 -7.70 -20.44
N TRP A 337 -9.93 -7.05 -19.28
CA TRP A 337 -9.36 -7.50 -18.02
C TRP A 337 -10.50 -7.72 -17.04
N PHE A 338 -10.48 -8.83 -16.30
CA PHE A 338 -11.48 -9.08 -15.27
C PHE A 338 -10.86 -9.77 -14.07
N PHE A 339 -11.42 -9.50 -12.89
CA PHE A 339 -11.13 -10.27 -11.69
C PHE A 339 -11.86 -11.63 -11.77
N ALA A 340 -11.11 -12.73 -11.78
CA ALA A 340 -11.68 -14.07 -11.93
C ALA A 340 -12.24 -14.59 -10.60
N THR A 341 -13.56 -14.58 -10.45
CA THR A 341 -14.25 -14.99 -9.21
C THR A 341 -14.19 -16.51 -8.99
N ASP A 342 -13.79 -17.28 -10.00
CA ASP A 342 -13.62 -18.73 -9.95
C ASP A 342 -12.16 -19.19 -10.10
N TYR A 343 -11.19 -18.27 -10.00
CA TYR A 343 -9.79 -18.60 -10.24
C TYR A 343 -9.30 -19.74 -9.33
N ALA A 344 -9.63 -19.71 -8.03
CA ALA A 344 -9.20 -20.76 -7.09
C ALA A 344 -9.61 -22.18 -7.52
N GLU A 345 -10.79 -22.32 -8.14
CA GLU A 345 -11.35 -23.61 -8.57
C GLU A 345 -10.86 -23.99 -9.98
N ASN A 346 -10.72 -22.99 -10.85
CA ASN A 346 -10.44 -23.17 -12.27
C ASN A 346 -9.03 -22.75 -12.70
N ARG A 347 -8.10 -22.54 -11.74
CA ARG A 347 -6.72 -22.08 -11.98
C ARG A 347 -6.04 -22.82 -13.12
N ASN A 348 -6.10 -24.15 -13.11
CA ASN A 348 -5.46 -24.96 -14.15
C ASN A 348 -6.03 -24.68 -15.55
N ARG A 349 -7.34 -24.45 -15.67
CA ARG A 349 -7.98 -24.13 -16.95
C ARG A 349 -7.50 -22.77 -17.46
N TYR A 350 -7.52 -21.74 -16.62
CA TYR A 350 -6.99 -20.42 -16.99
C TYR A 350 -5.52 -20.46 -17.42
N LEU A 351 -4.72 -21.37 -16.86
CA LEU A 351 -3.29 -21.49 -17.18
C LEU A 351 -3.00 -22.39 -18.38
N THR A 352 -3.92 -23.26 -18.81
CA THR A 352 -3.63 -24.26 -19.86
C THR A 352 -4.52 -24.15 -21.08
N GLN A 353 -5.65 -23.44 -21.00
CA GLN A 353 -6.61 -23.26 -22.08
C GLN A 353 -6.64 -21.78 -22.48
N PRO A 354 -5.95 -21.39 -23.57
CA PRO A 354 -5.97 -20.00 -24.02
C PRO A 354 -7.38 -19.55 -24.40
N HIS A 355 -8.16 -20.38 -25.08
CA HIS A 355 -9.51 -20.02 -25.52
C HIS A 355 -10.55 -20.50 -24.50
N LEU A 356 -11.32 -19.56 -23.96
CA LEU A 356 -12.35 -19.81 -22.94
C LEU A 356 -13.61 -19.03 -23.31
N ASN A 357 -14.76 -19.60 -22.95
CA ASN A 357 -15.99 -18.83 -22.81
C ASN A 357 -16.09 -18.38 -21.36
N VAL A 358 -16.34 -17.09 -21.15
CA VAL A 358 -16.39 -16.51 -19.81
C VAL A 358 -17.69 -15.72 -19.62
N ASN A 359 -18.30 -15.84 -18.45
CA ASN A 359 -19.38 -14.95 -18.03
C ASN A 359 -18.77 -13.68 -17.44
N ILE A 360 -19.17 -12.50 -17.93
CA ILE A 360 -18.62 -11.21 -17.48
C ILE A 360 -19.71 -10.34 -16.85
N SER A 361 -19.43 -9.88 -15.64
CA SER A 361 -20.25 -8.94 -14.87
C SER A 361 -19.40 -7.80 -14.32
N GLY A 362 -19.97 -6.92 -13.51
CA GLY A 362 -19.20 -5.86 -12.85
C GLY A 362 -19.78 -5.39 -11.52
N ILE A 363 -18.92 -4.76 -10.72
CA ILE A 363 -19.32 -4.01 -9.54
C ILE A 363 -19.00 -2.54 -9.81
N VAL A 364 -20.04 -1.72 -9.83
CA VAL A 364 -19.94 -0.28 -10.07
C VAL A 364 -19.61 0.41 -8.76
N PHE A 365 -18.49 1.15 -8.74
CA PHE A 365 -18.06 1.93 -7.58
C PHE A 365 -18.82 3.24 -7.51
N ILE A 366 -19.12 3.83 -8.66
CA ILE A 366 -19.81 5.11 -8.76
C ILE A 366 -20.60 5.16 -10.06
N LEU A 367 -21.80 5.73 -10.00
CA LEU A 367 -22.65 5.93 -11.18
C LEU A 367 -23.13 7.38 -11.23
N ASP A 368 -23.02 8.01 -12.40
CA ASP A 368 -23.48 9.36 -12.68
C ASP A 368 -24.16 9.42 -14.07
N VAL A 369 -24.89 10.50 -14.33
CA VAL A 369 -25.46 10.78 -15.65
C VAL A 369 -24.38 11.36 -16.55
N HIS A 370 -24.17 10.74 -17.70
CA HIS A 370 -23.28 11.30 -18.70
C HIS A 370 -24.02 12.39 -19.49
N THR A 371 -23.65 13.65 -19.26
CA THR A 371 -24.30 14.82 -19.87
C THR A 371 -23.40 15.56 -20.87
N ASN A 372 -22.10 15.30 -20.87
CA ASN A 372 -21.13 16.04 -21.67
C ASN A 372 -20.64 15.22 -22.87
N THR A 373 -21.11 15.56 -24.06
CA THR A 373 -20.65 14.97 -25.33
C THR A 373 -19.49 15.72 -25.96
N ASP A 374 -19.01 16.82 -25.37
CA ASP A 374 -17.97 17.65 -25.97
C ASP A 374 -16.60 17.29 -25.38
N LEU A 375 -15.65 16.94 -26.26
CA LEU A 375 -14.25 16.73 -25.93
C LEU A 375 -13.54 18.06 -25.60
N PRO A 376 -12.40 18.06 -24.90
CA PRO A 376 -11.67 19.29 -24.53
C PRO A 376 -11.25 20.17 -25.71
N ASP A 377 -11.14 19.60 -26.91
CA ASP A 377 -10.82 20.28 -28.16
C ASP A 377 -12.06 20.81 -28.91
N GLY A 378 -13.26 20.61 -28.36
CA GLY A 378 -14.55 21.01 -28.94
C GLY A 378 -15.17 19.98 -29.89
N THR A 379 -14.55 18.81 -30.06
CA THR A 379 -15.11 17.73 -30.89
C THR A 379 -16.32 17.10 -30.19
N LYS A 380 -17.43 16.93 -30.92
CA LYS A 380 -18.63 16.28 -30.40
C LYS A 380 -18.55 14.77 -30.55
N MET A 381 -18.71 14.06 -29.46
CA MET A 381 -18.98 12.62 -29.46
C MET A 381 -20.37 12.36 -30.05
N SER A 382 -20.52 11.22 -30.71
CA SER A 382 -21.83 10.75 -31.15
C SER A 382 -22.74 10.46 -29.95
N GLU A 383 -24.05 10.66 -30.10
CA GLU A 383 -25.03 10.41 -29.03
C GLU A 383 -25.06 8.94 -28.59
N ASP A 384 -24.66 8.02 -29.46
CA ASP A 384 -24.58 6.58 -29.20
C ASP A 384 -23.21 6.12 -28.65
N PHE A 385 -22.25 7.04 -28.49
CA PHE A 385 -20.90 6.73 -28.02
C PHE A 385 -20.93 6.00 -26.68
N THR A 386 -20.19 4.90 -26.60
CA THR A 386 -19.90 4.16 -25.37
C THR A 386 -18.44 3.80 -25.35
N THR A 387 -17.87 3.71 -24.16
CA THR A 387 -16.48 3.29 -23.98
C THR A 387 -16.27 2.76 -22.59
N TYR A 388 -15.20 2.01 -22.41
CA TYR A 388 -14.62 1.70 -21.12
C TYR A 388 -13.10 1.73 -21.31
N VAL A 389 -12.39 2.34 -20.38
CA VAL A 389 -10.95 2.51 -20.42
C VAL A 389 -10.37 2.11 -19.07
N PRO A 390 -9.18 1.49 -19.02
CA PRO A 390 -8.53 1.19 -17.74
C PRO A 390 -8.48 2.44 -16.87
N SER A 391 -8.91 2.31 -15.63
CA SER A 391 -8.92 3.42 -14.67
C SER A 391 -7.51 3.95 -14.49
N GLN A 392 -7.34 5.27 -14.46
CA GLN A 392 -6.05 5.89 -14.17
C GLN A 392 -5.62 5.68 -12.72
N ASP A 393 -6.59 5.58 -11.81
CA ASP A 393 -6.35 5.42 -10.38
C ASP A 393 -6.11 3.95 -9.99
N LEU A 394 -6.74 3.00 -10.72
CA LEU A 394 -6.69 1.57 -10.41
C LEU A 394 -6.40 0.68 -11.65
N PRO A 395 -5.37 0.97 -12.45
CA PRO A 395 -5.15 0.34 -13.76
C PRO A 395 -4.89 -1.17 -13.69
N ASN A 396 -4.37 -1.66 -12.56
CA ASN A 396 -3.98 -3.05 -12.36
C ASN A 396 -5.04 -3.91 -11.68
N TYR A 397 -6.23 -3.38 -11.37
CA TYR A 397 -7.29 -4.05 -10.60
C TYR A 397 -8.46 -4.56 -11.45
N ALA A 398 -8.32 -4.57 -12.79
CA ALA A 398 -9.43 -4.73 -13.72
C ALA A 398 -10.54 -3.69 -13.49
N CYS A 399 -10.15 -2.49 -13.09
CA CYS A 399 -11.03 -1.35 -12.90
C CYS A 399 -11.02 -0.46 -14.13
N PHE A 400 -12.19 0.06 -14.48
CA PHE A 400 -12.41 0.84 -15.69
C PHE A 400 -13.30 2.03 -15.42
N ASP A 401 -12.94 3.16 -16.00
CA ASP A 401 -13.84 4.28 -16.19
C ASP A 401 -14.66 4.03 -17.45
N PHE A 402 -15.96 4.32 -17.43
CA PHE A 402 -16.86 3.98 -18.52
C PHE A 402 -17.85 5.07 -18.88
N ILE A 403 -18.35 5.01 -20.11
CA ILE A 403 -19.57 5.65 -20.60
C ILE A 403 -20.41 4.54 -21.23
N ALA A 404 -21.60 4.29 -20.70
CA ALA A 404 -22.46 3.19 -21.12
C ALA A 404 -23.88 3.67 -21.44
N THR A 405 -24.59 2.91 -22.25
CA THR A 405 -26.06 3.02 -22.34
C THR A 405 -26.68 2.07 -21.32
N LEU A 406 -27.56 2.57 -20.46
CA LEU A 406 -28.36 1.77 -19.55
C LEU A 406 -29.49 1.09 -20.34
N VAL A 407 -29.38 -0.21 -20.59
CA VAL A 407 -30.39 -0.95 -21.37
C VAL A 407 -31.59 -1.31 -20.50
N ASP A 408 -31.32 -1.81 -19.30
CA ASP A 408 -32.33 -2.18 -18.32
C ASP A 408 -31.76 -2.09 -16.90
N PHE A 409 -32.63 -2.13 -15.90
CA PHE A 409 -32.23 -2.24 -14.50
C PHE A 409 -33.31 -2.92 -13.66
N LYS A 410 -32.90 -3.60 -12.60
CA LYS A 410 -33.79 -4.13 -11.56
C LYS A 410 -33.24 -3.83 -10.17
N GLU A 411 -34.13 -3.59 -9.22
CA GLU A 411 -33.76 -3.40 -7.82
C GLU A 411 -33.40 -4.75 -7.19
N THR A 412 -32.38 -4.76 -6.33
CA THR A 412 -31.95 -5.94 -5.58
C THR A 412 -31.54 -5.52 -4.17
N GLU A 413 -31.58 -6.47 -3.25
CA GLU A 413 -31.18 -6.28 -1.86
C GLU A 413 -30.15 -7.32 -1.44
N LEU A 414 -29.21 -6.92 -0.57
CA LEU A 414 -28.21 -7.80 0.02
C LEU A 414 -28.30 -7.74 1.55
N LEU A 415 -27.76 -8.77 2.19
CA LEU A 415 -27.73 -8.98 3.64
C LEU A 415 -29.12 -9.18 4.27
N GLU A 416 -29.12 -9.47 5.57
CA GLU A 416 -30.35 -9.66 6.34
C GLU A 416 -31.23 -8.39 6.28
N GLU A 417 -32.54 -8.62 6.11
CA GLU A 417 -33.59 -7.59 6.03
C GLU A 417 -33.38 -6.55 4.91
N GLY A 418 -32.52 -6.83 3.92
CA GLY A 418 -32.26 -5.91 2.81
C GLY A 418 -31.57 -4.62 3.26
N SER A 419 -30.71 -4.72 4.28
CA SER A 419 -29.95 -3.58 4.84
C SER A 419 -29.02 -2.91 3.82
N ILE A 420 -28.66 -3.61 2.75
CA ILE A 420 -27.98 -3.06 1.58
C ILE A 420 -28.93 -3.11 0.39
N LYS A 421 -29.22 -1.94 -0.20
CA LYS A 421 -30.10 -1.81 -1.37
C LYS A 421 -29.29 -1.35 -2.58
N GLY A 422 -29.58 -1.95 -3.72
CA GLY A 422 -28.86 -1.67 -4.97
C GLY A 422 -29.71 -1.89 -6.20
N TYR A 423 -29.05 -1.83 -7.35
CA TYR A 423 -29.60 -2.23 -8.63
C TYR A 423 -28.65 -3.18 -9.33
N ILE A 424 -29.21 -4.13 -10.09
CA ILE A 424 -28.52 -4.76 -11.21
C ILE A 424 -28.82 -3.94 -12.45
N LEU A 425 -27.77 -3.41 -13.07
CA LEU A 425 -27.80 -2.62 -14.28
C LEU A 425 -27.37 -3.49 -15.47
N LYS A 426 -28.16 -3.48 -16.55
CA LYS A 426 -27.72 -4.00 -17.84
C LYS A 426 -27.03 -2.88 -18.61
N LEU A 427 -25.70 -2.88 -18.63
CA LEU A 427 -24.87 -1.83 -19.20
C LEU A 427 -24.29 -2.25 -20.56
N LYS A 428 -24.57 -1.47 -21.59
CA LYS A 428 -23.92 -1.61 -22.91
C LYS A 428 -22.67 -0.75 -22.96
N LEU A 429 -21.50 -1.39 -22.98
CA LEU A 429 -20.18 -0.77 -22.93
C LEU A 429 -19.56 -0.54 -24.33
N ILE A 430 -19.94 -1.35 -25.32
CA ILE A 430 -19.54 -1.15 -26.72
C ILE A 430 -20.79 -1.18 -27.62
N THR A 431 -20.94 -0.14 -28.42
CA THR A 431 -21.89 -0.08 -29.54
C THR A 431 -21.30 -0.76 -30.77
N HIS A 432 -22.06 -1.66 -31.39
CA HIS A 432 -21.70 -2.35 -32.63
C HIS A 432 -22.94 -2.45 -33.53
N GLU A 433 -22.77 -2.21 -34.83
CA GLU A 433 -23.89 -2.11 -35.79
C GLU A 433 -24.63 -3.44 -35.97
N GLU A 434 -23.91 -4.55 -36.04
CA GLU A 434 -24.49 -5.86 -36.37
C GLU A 434 -24.85 -6.72 -35.15
N ARG A 435 -24.42 -6.35 -33.94
CA ARG A 435 -24.60 -7.19 -32.74
C ARG A 435 -25.02 -6.31 -31.57
N GLU A 436 -26.28 -6.43 -31.18
CA GLU A 436 -26.86 -5.61 -30.11
C GLU A 436 -26.14 -5.80 -28.77
N ASP A 437 -25.86 -7.07 -28.40
CA ASP A 437 -25.09 -7.47 -27.22
C ASP A 437 -23.61 -7.73 -27.54
N PHE A 438 -22.98 -6.75 -28.22
CA PHE A 438 -21.56 -6.84 -28.56
C PHE A 438 -20.65 -6.79 -27.33
N PHE A 439 -20.91 -5.89 -26.40
CA PHE A 439 -20.36 -5.97 -25.06
C PHE A 439 -21.35 -5.34 -24.08
N THR A 440 -22.24 -6.19 -23.58
CA THR A 440 -23.25 -5.87 -22.58
C THR A 440 -22.99 -6.74 -21.35
N ILE A 441 -23.07 -6.14 -20.17
CA ILE A 441 -22.83 -6.84 -18.90
C ILE A 441 -23.95 -6.54 -17.91
N ASP A 442 -24.14 -7.45 -16.96
CA ASP A 442 -24.86 -7.15 -15.72
C ASP A 442 -23.87 -6.59 -14.70
N ALA A 443 -24.24 -5.46 -14.07
CA ALA A 443 -23.39 -4.82 -13.08
C ALA A 443 -24.19 -4.43 -11.84
N PHE A 444 -23.68 -4.74 -10.66
CA PHE A 444 -24.27 -4.31 -9.39
C PHE A 444 -23.83 -2.89 -9.06
N ILE A 445 -24.77 -2.06 -8.61
CA ILE A 445 -24.50 -0.75 -7.99
C ILE A 445 -25.24 -0.65 -6.65
N ASN A 446 -24.53 -0.22 -5.60
CA ASN A 446 -25.16 0.18 -4.36
C ASN A 446 -25.85 1.55 -4.53
N LYS A 447 -27.08 1.72 -4.02
CA LYS A 447 -27.82 2.99 -4.13
C LYS A 447 -27.07 4.20 -3.57
N GLU A 448 -26.29 4.01 -2.51
CA GLU A 448 -25.46 5.06 -1.90
C GLU A 448 -24.37 5.59 -2.84
N ASN A 449 -23.90 4.75 -3.77
CA ASN A 449 -22.84 5.07 -4.71
C ASN A 449 -23.38 5.74 -6.00
N MET A 450 -24.69 5.93 -6.11
CA MET A 450 -25.32 6.64 -7.22
C MET A 450 -25.35 8.15 -6.94
N ARG A 451 -24.88 8.94 -7.90
CA ARG A 451 -24.94 10.42 -7.87
C ARG A 451 -26.12 10.99 -8.67
N LEU A 452 -27.14 10.17 -8.89
CA LEU A 452 -28.35 10.49 -9.63
C LEU A 452 -29.58 10.02 -8.87
N GLU A 453 -30.70 10.72 -9.05
CA GLU A 453 -31.94 10.43 -8.32
C GLU A 453 -32.80 9.34 -8.98
N THR A 454 -32.72 9.17 -10.30
CA THR A 454 -33.62 8.28 -11.04
C THR A 454 -32.95 7.62 -12.23
N LEU A 455 -33.12 6.29 -12.35
CA LEU A 455 -32.68 5.51 -13.51
C LEU A 455 -33.78 5.47 -14.58
N THR A 456 -33.38 5.64 -15.84
CA THR A 456 -34.28 5.55 -17.01
C THR A 456 -33.63 4.71 -18.10
N LYS A 457 -34.38 3.75 -18.67
CA LYS A 457 -33.87 2.94 -19.79
C LYS A 457 -33.47 3.84 -20.97
N GLY A 458 -32.34 3.54 -21.59
CA GLY A 458 -31.75 4.29 -22.69
C GLY A 458 -30.89 5.48 -22.26
N MET A 459 -30.85 5.85 -20.97
CA MET A 459 -30.00 6.96 -20.53
C MET A 459 -28.50 6.63 -20.67
N LYS A 460 -27.69 7.66 -20.91
CA LYS A 460 -26.24 7.55 -20.86
C LYS A 460 -25.74 7.75 -19.44
N VAL A 461 -24.97 6.79 -18.96
CA VAL A 461 -24.37 6.79 -17.63
C VAL A 461 -22.86 6.73 -17.75
N THR A 462 -22.17 7.27 -16.76
CA THR A 462 -20.72 7.20 -16.63
C THR A 462 -20.34 6.86 -15.20
N GLY A 463 -19.13 6.37 -14.99
CA GLY A 463 -18.69 5.93 -13.69
C GLY A 463 -17.42 5.12 -13.73
N ALA A 464 -17.14 4.47 -12.62
CA ALA A 464 -16.04 3.51 -12.50
C ALA A 464 -16.60 2.16 -12.02
N LEU A 465 -16.06 1.07 -12.55
CA LEU A 465 -16.43 -0.29 -12.16
C LEU A 465 -15.20 -1.19 -12.13
N GLN A 466 -15.30 -2.31 -11.40
CA GLN A 466 -14.42 -3.46 -11.61
C GLN A 466 -15.16 -4.50 -12.44
N LEU A 467 -14.54 -4.97 -13.52
CA LEU A 467 -15.05 -6.12 -14.26
C LEU A 467 -14.72 -7.40 -13.49
N GLN A 468 -15.72 -8.28 -13.42
CA GLN A 468 -15.62 -9.60 -12.80
C GLN A 468 -15.93 -10.65 -13.86
N GLY A 469 -15.40 -11.85 -13.69
CA GLY A 469 -15.76 -12.95 -14.57
C GLY A 469 -15.46 -14.32 -14.02
N LYS A 470 -16.03 -15.32 -14.68
CA LYS A 470 -15.79 -16.74 -14.42
C LYS A 470 -15.88 -17.53 -15.72
N ILE A 471 -15.32 -18.74 -15.74
CA ILE A 471 -15.47 -19.62 -16.89
C ILE A 471 -16.94 -20.05 -17.00
N ALA A 472 -17.50 -19.94 -18.20
CA ALA A 472 -18.84 -20.42 -18.50
C ALA A 472 -18.88 -21.96 -18.49
N GLU A 473 -19.94 -22.52 -17.88
CA GLU A 473 -20.19 -23.96 -17.83
C GLU A 473 -20.93 -24.50 -19.06
#